data_AF-Q3I6S7-F1
#
_entry.id   AF-Q3I6S7-F1
#
_cell.length_a   1.000
_cell.length_b   1.000
_cell.length_c   1.000
_cell.angle_alpha   90.00
_cell.angle_beta   90.00
_cell.angle_gamma   90.00
#
_symmetry.space_group_name_H-M   'P 1'
#
loop_
_entity.id
_entity.type
_entity.pdbx_description
1 polymer ?
#
loop_
_entity_poly.entity_id
_entity_poly.type
_entity_poly.pdbx_seq_one_letter_code
_entity_poly.pdbx_strand_id
1 'polypeptide(L)'
;FIMICLSILISVAFYTLLERKILSYIQIRKGPNKVGMMGIMQPFSDAIKLFNKNILSLESTNFTLSYSTPSMSLFISMWMMSLMLYNKYSFMDIKHNLLMFFILSSMSVYFILLIGWSSNSKYCYLGSIRSVAQMISYEASFFMIILFLVIMTQSFSFTQMEESQKVLYFFYGNMMLFTMWLSS
;
A
#
# COMPACT_ATOMS: atom_id res chain seq x y z
N PHE A 1 -9.78 -10.95 11.26
CA PHE A 1 -9.77 -10.30 9.93
C PHE A 1 -10.60 -9.02 9.89
N ILE A 2 -11.93 -9.06 10.05
CA ILE A 2 -12.79 -7.86 9.88
C ILE A 2 -12.36 -6.67 10.75
N MET A 3 -12.04 -6.91 12.04
CA MET A 3 -11.55 -5.84 12.92
C MET A 3 -10.23 -5.22 12.45
N ILE A 4 -9.31 -6.04 11.91
CA ILE A 4 -8.05 -5.58 11.32
C ILE A 4 -8.37 -4.70 10.11
N CYS A 5 -9.25 -5.16 9.22
CA CYS A 5 -9.66 -4.39 8.05
C CYS A 5 -10.27 -3.03 8.42
N LEU A 6 -11.18 -2.98 9.39
CA LEU A 6 -11.77 -1.73 9.88
C LEU A 6 -10.70 -0.78 10.44
N SER A 7 -9.78 -1.30 11.25
CA SER A 7 -8.69 -0.49 11.82
C SER A 7 -7.77 0.11 10.75
N ILE A 8 -7.48 -0.65 9.68
CA ILE A 8 -6.65 -0.18 8.56
C ILE A 8 -7.37 0.90 7.75
N LEU A 9 -8.65 0.72 7.46
CA LEU A 9 -9.41 1.74 6.71
C LEU A 9 -9.48 3.07 7.48
N ILE A 10 -9.65 3.01 8.79
CA ILE A 10 -9.64 4.20 9.66
C ILE A 10 -8.25 4.82 9.69
N SER A 11 -7.17 4.03 9.79
CA SER A 11 -5.81 4.56 9.81
C SER A 11 -5.43 5.25 8.48
N VAL A 12 -5.79 4.66 7.34
CA VAL A 12 -5.58 5.25 6.01
C VAL A 12 -6.34 6.57 5.87
N ALA A 13 -7.58 6.66 6.35
CA ALA A 13 -8.36 7.89 6.32
C ALA A 13 -7.65 9.03 7.08
N PHE A 14 -7.13 8.77 8.28
CA PHE A 14 -6.38 9.76 9.05
C PHE A 14 -4.99 10.06 8.49
N TYR A 15 -4.35 9.08 7.82
CA TYR A 15 -3.08 9.28 7.15
C TYR A 15 -3.17 10.39 6.07
N THR A 16 -4.27 10.43 5.30
CA THR A 16 -4.48 11.52 4.31
C THR A 16 -4.57 12.91 4.94
N LEU A 17 -5.15 13.02 6.15
CA LEU A 17 -5.20 14.28 6.89
C LEU A 17 -3.81 14.66 7.43
N LEU A 18 -3.07 13.67 7.94
CA LEU A 18 -1.72 13.86 8.43
C LEU A 18 -0.80 14.37 7.31
N GLU A 19 -0.86 13.77 6.12
CA GLU A 19 -0.11 14.19 4.95
C GLU A 19 -0.41 15.66 4.60
N ARG A 20 -1.69 16.03 4.48
CA ARG A 20 -2.10 17.43 4.19
C ARG A 20 -1.61 18.41 5.24
N LYS A 21 -1.60 18.04 6.52
CA LYS A 21 -1.12 18.89 7.61
C LYS A 21 0.40 19.04 7.58
N ILE A 22 1.16 17.95 7.45
CA ILE A 22 2.63 18.00 7.38
C ILE A 22 3.08 18.86 6.20
N LEU A 23 2.52 18.63 5.00
CA LEU A 23 2.83 19.45 3.82
C LEU A 23 2.48 20.93 4.03
N SER A 24 1.38 21.22 4.72
CA SER A 24 1.01 22.60 5.03
C SER A 24 2.02 23.26 5.98
N TYR A 25 2.48 22.54 7.00
CA TYR A 25 3.46 23.07 7.95
C TYR A 25 4.81 23.33 7.30
N ILE A 26 5.28 22.43 6.41
CA ILE A 26 6.49 22.64 5.62
C ILE A 26 6.37 23.89 4.73
N GLN A 27 5.19 24.11 4.15
CA GLN A 27 4.88 25.26 3.29
C GLN A 27 4.50 26.53 4.06
N ILE A 28 4.59 26.55 5.40
CA ILE A 28 4.23 27.70 6.25
C ILE A 28 2.78 28.17 6.00
N ARG A 29 1.87 27.22 5.74
CA ARG A 29 0.42 27.49 5.65
C ARG A 29 -0.36 26.55 6.57
N LYS A 30 -1.54 26.98 7.00
CA LYS A 30 -2.40 26.12 7.81
C LYS A 30 -3.10 25.10 6.90
N GLY A 31 -3.01 23.83 7.29
CA GLY A 31 -3.75 22.73 6.67
C GLY A 31 -5.26 22.81 6.95
N PRO A 32 -6.01 21.75 6.61
CA PRO A 32 -7.44 21.71 6.87
C PRO A 32 -7.72 21.84 8.37
N ASN A 33 -8.28 22.98 8.77
CA ASN A 33 -8.60 23.31 10.16
C ASN A 33 -10.09 23.64 10.39
N LYS A 34 -10.89 23.77 9.32
CA LYS A 34 -12.29 24.24 9.41
C LYS A 34 -13.30 23.14 9.71
N VAL A 35 -13.07 21.90 9.25
CA VAL A 35 -14.03 20.80 9.38
C VAL A 35 -13.87 20.12 10.75
N GLY A 36 -14.73 20.49 11.70
CA GLY A 36 -14.68 20.00 13.09
C GLY A 36 -13.52 20.58 13.91
N MET A 37 -13.22 19.97 15.06
CA MET A 37 -12.12 20.42 15.92
C MET A 37 -10.77 20.13 15.25
N MET A 38 -10.00 21.19 14.96
CA MET A 38 -8.68 21.12 14.30
C MET A 38 -8.67 20.32 12.98
N GLY A 39 -9.80 20.22 12.27
CA GLY A 39 -9.88 19.49 11.00
C GLY A 39 -10.03 17.97 11.09
N ILE A 40 -10.14 17.37 12.29
CA ILE A 40 -10.13 15.89 12.47
C ILE A 40 -11.22 15.20 11.63
N MET A 41 -12.37 15.85 11.44
CA MET A 41 -13.50 15.28 10.68
C MET A 41 -13.37 15.42 9.15
N GLN A 42 -12.25 15.95 8.64
CA GLN A 42 -12.05 16.13 7.20
C GLN A 42 -12.16 14.83 6.38
N PRO A 43 -11.53 13.69 6.78
CA PRO A 43 -11.60 12.46 5.99
C PRO A 43 -13.03 11.95 5.80
N PHE A 44 -13.86 12.09 6.85
CA PHE A 44 -15.28 11.74 6.78
C PHE A 44 -16.05 12.67 5.85
N SER A 45 -15.78 13.97 5.87
CA SER A 45 -16.42 14.92 4.95
C SER A 45 -16.06 14.66 3.49
N ASP A 46 -14.80 14.31 3.20
CA ASP A 46 -14.34 13.97 1.85
C ASP A 46 -15.01 12.66 1.37
N ALA A 47 -15.17 11.67 2.26
CA ALA A 47 -15.89 10.43 1.95
C ALA A 47 -17.38 10.67 1.64
N ILE A 48 -18.09 11.42 2.49
CA ILE A 48 -19.52 11.75 2.28
C ILE A 48 -19.69 12.52 0.97
N LYS A 49 -18.77 13.44 0.65
CA LYS A 49 -18.77 14.18 -0.62
C LYS A 49 -18.65 13.25 -1.83
N LEU A 50 -17.82 12.21 -1.75
CA LEU A 50 -17.66 11.23 -2.83
C LEU A 50 -18.89 10.32 -2.96
N PHE A 51 -19.50 9.91 -1.85
CA PHE A 51 -20.73 9.10 -1.87
C PHE A 51 -21.93 9.83 -2.48
N ASN A 52 -22.02 11.16 -2.26
CA ASN A 52 -23.10 11.96 -2.82
C ASN A 52 -22.89 12.34 -4.30
N LYS A 53 -21.74 12.00 -4.89
CA LYS A 53 -21.43 12.38 -6.27
C LYS A 53 -22.05 11.37 -7.25
N ASN A 54 -22.79 11.88 -8.24
CA ASN A 54 -23.34 11.03 -9.30
C ASN A 54 -22.22 10.33 -10.07
N ILE A 55 -22.40 9.03 -10.29
CA ILE A 55 -21.46 8.20 -11.03
C ILE A 55 -21.71 8.45 -12.53
N LEU A 56 -20.79 9.17 -13.18
CA LEU A 56 -20.80 9.40 -14.61
C LEU A 56 -20.00 8.29 -15.29
N SER A 57 -20.69 7.42 -16.00
CA SER A 57 -20.08 6.28 -16.69
C SER A 57 -19.96 6.63 -18.19
N LEU A 58 -18.75 6.63 -18.75
CA LEU A 58 -18.54 6.93 -20.17
C LEU A 58 -18.88 5.70 -21.04
N GLU A 59 -19.54 5.93 -22.18
CA GLU A 59 -19.94 4.87 -23.12
C GLU A 59 -18.77 4.05 -23.67
N SER A 60 -17.58 4.67 -23.78
CA SER A 60 -16.39 4.00 -24.30
C SER A 60 -15.74 3.05 -23.29
N THR A 61 -16.14 3.06 -22.02
CA THR A 61 -15.44 2.31 -20.96
C THR A 61 -16.02 0.93 -20.72
N ASN A 62 -15.15 -0.05 -20.45
CA ASN A 62 -15.58 -1.40 -20.08
C ASN A 62 -16.13 -1.37 -18.65
N PHE A 63 -17.46 -1.27 -18.49
CA PHE A 63 -18.10 -1.10 -17.19
C PHE A 63 -17.70 -2.18 -16.17
N THR A 64 -17.73 -3.45 -16.56
CA THR A 64 -17.41 -4.58 -15.66
C THR A 64 -16.00 -4.47 -15.08
N LEU A 65 -15.01 -4.20 -15.93
CA LEU A 65 -13.62 -4.04 -15.53
C LEU A 65 -13.41 -2.76 -14.70
N SER A 66 -14.05 -1.65 -15.08
CA SER A 66 -13.87 -0.37 -14.39
C SER A 66 -14.35 -0.39 -12.92
N TYR A 67 -15.40 -1.15 -12.60
CA TYR A 67 -15.92 -1.27 -11.24
C TYR A 67 -15.26 -2.41 -10.45
N SER A 68 -14.97 -3.55 -11.10
CA SER A 68 -14.37 -4.69 -10.41
C SER A 68 -12.90 -4.47 -10.08
N THR A 69 -12.11 -3.89 -11.00
CA THR A 69 -10.65 -3.80 -10.83
C THR A 69 -10.20 -2.95 -9.63
N PRO A 70 -10.81 -1.79 -9.29
CA PRO A 70 -10.44 -1.05 -8.08
C PRO A 70 -10.84 -1.78 -6.79
N SER A 71 -11.92 -2.57 -6.81
CA SER A 71 -12.29 -3.40 -5.65
C SER A 71 -11.29 -4.53 -5.40
N MET A 72 -10.78 -5.16 -6.47
CA MET A 72 -9.79 -6.23 -6.37
C MET A 72 -8.42 -5.72 -5.91
N SER A 73 -7.99 -4.54 -6.37
CA SER A 73 -6.73 -3.95 -5.90
C SER A 73 -6.77 -3.61 -4.40
N LEU A 74 -7.91 -3.10 -3.91
CA LEU A 74 -8.14 -2.91 -2.47
C LEU A 74 -8.18 -4.24 -1.72
N PHE A 75 -8.78 -5.29 -2.30
CA PHE A 75 -8.81 -6.60 -1.65
C PHE A 75 -7.39 -7.16 -1.43
N ILE A 76 -6.51 -7.03 -2.42
CA ILE A 76 -5.12 -7.51 -2.32
C ILE A 76 -4.32 -6.73 -1.29
N SER A 77 -4.47 -5.40 -1.22
CA SER A 77 -3.78 -4.60 -0.21
C SER A 77 -4.22 -4.98 1.21
N MET A 78 -5.51 -5.25 1.42
CA MET A 78 -6.02 -5.72 2.72
C MET A 78 -5.54 -7.13 3.05
N TRP A 79 -5.42 -8.00 2.05
CA TRP A 79 -4.90 -9.35 2.24
C TRP A 79 -3.41 -9.33 2.60
N MET A 80 -2.63 -8.47 1.95
CA MET A 80 -1.22 -8.22 2.28
C MET A 80 -1.03 -7.84 3.75
N MET A 81 -1.87 -6.95 4.26
CA MET A 81 -1.80 -6.51 5.66
C MET A 81 -2.15 -7.61 6.66
N SER A 82 -2.79 -8.70 6.25
CA SER A 82 -3.06 -9.84 7.14
C SER A 82 -1.84 -10.75 7.37
N LEU A 83 -0.83 -10.67 6.50
CA LEU A 83 0.42 -11.40 6.66
C LEU A 83 1.32 -10.79 7.74
N MET A 84 1.16 -9.48 8.01
CA MET A 84 1.97 -8.76 8.98
C MET A 84 1.69 -9.23 10.42
N LEU A 85 2.72 -9.14 11.27
CA LEU A 85 2.58 -9.35 12.70
C LEU A 85 2.01 -8.11 13.38
N TYR A 86 0.96 -8.31 14.18
CA TYR A 86 0.42 -7.27 15.06
C TYR A 86 0.85 -7.44 16.51
N ASN A 87 1.51 -8.55 16.85
CA ASN A 87 2.16 -8.86 18.12
C ASN A 87 3.04 -10.11 17.90
N LYS A 88 2.70 -11.27 18.48
CA LYS A 88 3.48 -12.51 18.40
C LYS A 88 3.11 -13.43 17.24
N TYR A 89 1.90 -13.27 16.70
CA TYR A 89 1.38 -14.12 15.64
C TYR A 89 0.78 -13.24 14.54
N SER A 90 1.03 -13.65 13.30
CA SER A 90 0.30 -13.17 12.13
C SER A 90 -1.14 -13.72 12.16
N PHE A 91 -2.04 -13.07 11.43
CA PHE A 91 -3.42 -13.58 11.32
C PHE A 91 -3.47 -14.91 10.56
N MET A 92 -2.60 -15.06 9.54
CA MET A 92 -2.36 -16.32 8.86
C MET A 92 -0.97 -16.84 9.19
N ASP A 93 -0.88 -18.02 9.78
CA ASP A 93 0.40 -18.67 10.09
C ASP A 93 0.89 -19.45 8.86
N ILE A 94 1.60 -18.75 7.96
CA ILE A 94 2.24 -19.35 6.80
C ILE A 94 3.74 -19.41 7.06
N LYS A 95 4.34 -20.60 6.93
CA LYS A 95 5.79 -20.79 7.15
C LYS A 95 6.66 -19.86 6.30
N HIS A 96 6.17 -19.45 5.13
CA HIS A 96 6.87 -18.61 4.15
C HIS A 96 6.14 -17.27 3.94
N ASN A 97 5.83 -16.55 5.02
CA ASN A 97 5.10 -15.27 4.98
C ASN A 97 5.72 -14.25 4.02
N LEU A 98 7.05 -14.15 3.98
CA LEU A 98 7.76 -13.22 3.09
C LEU A 98 7.59 -13.57 1.60
N LEU A 99 7.59 -14.86 1.25
CA LEU A 99 7.36 -15.30 -0.13
C LEU A 99 5.92 -14.98 -0.56
N MET A 100 4.95 -15.19 0.35
CA MET A 100 3.56 -14.83 0.11
C MET A 100 3.39 -13.33 -0.10
N PHE A 101 4.14 -12.50 0.62
CA PHE A 101 4.17 -11.05 0.39
C PHE A 101 4.58 -10.74 -1.06
N PHE A 102 5.62 -11.37 -1.60
CA PHE A 102 6.05 -11.16 -2.99
C PHE A 102 5.02 -11.64 -4.03
N ILE A 103 4.35 -12.75 -3.77
CA ILE A 103 3.30 -13.25 -4.68
C ILE A 103 2.14 -12.25 -4.73
N LEU A 104 1.75 -11.69 -3.59
CA LEU A 104 0.67 -10.71 -3.55
C LEU A 104 1.09 -9.33 -4.10
N SER A 105 2.34 -8.89 -3.89
CA SER A 105 2.86 -7.65 -4.50
C SER A 105 2.87 -7.73 -6.02
N SER A 106 3.40 -8.83 -6.58
CA SER A 106 3.42 -9.04 -8.04
C SER A 106 2.01 -9.16 -8.62
N MET A 107 1.06 -9.76 -7.88
CA MET A 107 -0.35 -9.79 -8.29
C MET A 107 -0.98 -8.40 -8.38
N SER A 108 -0.60 -7.45 -7.51
CA SER A 108 -1.16 -6.10 -7.50
C SER A 108 -0.87 -5.31 -8.79
N VAL A 109 0.26 -5.59 -9.45
CA VAL A 109 0.69 -4.95 -10.70
C VAL A 109 -0.31 -5.22 -11.84
N TYR A 110 -0.88 -6.42 -11.90
CA TYR A 110 -1.86 -6.79 -12.92
C TYR A 110 -3.13 -5.95 -12.83
N PHE A 111 -3.59 -5.61 -11.62
CA PHE A 111 -4.80 -4.79 -11.45
C PHE A 111 -4.58 -3.36 -11.95
N ILE A 112 -3.38 -2.81 -11.80
CA ILE A 112 -3.04 -1.48 -12.32
C ILE A 112 -3.07 -1.46 -13.85
N LEU A 113 -2.60 -2.53 -14.50
CA LEU A 113 -2.72 -2.69 -15.94
C LEU A 113 -4.18 -2.83 -16.40
N LEU A 114 -4.98 -3.62 -15.68
CA LEU A 114 -6.41 -3.81 -15.99
C LEU A 114 -7.22 -2.51 -15.85
N ILE A 115 -6.91 -1.67 -14.84
CA ILE A 115 -7.54 -0.36 -14.68
C ILE A 115 -7.26 0.53 -15.90
N GLY A 116 -6.00 0.60 -16.35
CA GLY A 116 -5.64 1.39 -17.52
C GLY A 116 -6.32 0.94 -18.80
N TRP A 117 -6.40 -0.38 -19.00
CA TRP A 117 -7.08 -0.98 -20.14
C TRP A 117 -8.60 -0.77 -20.11
N SER A 118 -9.23 -0.75 -18.92
CA SER A 118 -10.69 -0.58 -18.79
C SER A 118 -11.23 0.74 -19.36
N SER A 119 -10.39 1.78 -19.42
CA SER A 119 -10.78 3.13 -19.85
C SER A 119 -10.86 3.32 -21.37
N ASN A 120 -10.37 2.34 -22.16
CA ASN A 120 -10.31 2.38 -23.63
C ASN A 120 -9.75 3.69 -24.23
N SER A 121 -8.86 4.39 -23.52
CA SER A 121 -8.18 5.60 -24.01
C SER A 121 -6.69 5.36 -24.17
N LYS A 122 -6.12 5.79 -25.31
CA LYS A 122 -4.68 5.58 -25.61
C LYS A 122 -3.77 6.19 -24.54
N TYR A 123 -4.13 7.36 -24.00
CA TYR A 123 -3.34 8.05 -22.99
C TYR A 123 -3.33 7.30 -21.65
N CYS A 124 -4.49 6.83 -21.18
CA CYS A 124 -4.58 6.08 -19.94
C CYS A 124 -3.85 4.74 -20.05
N TYR A 125 -3.97 4.06 -21.19
CA TYR A 125 -3.24 2.81 -21.44
C TYR A 125 -1.72 3.01 -21.42
N LEU A 126 -1.20 4.02 -22.11
CA LEU A 126 0.23 4.37 -22.06
C LEU A 126 0.68 4.74 -20.63
N GLY A 127 -0.15 5.48 -19.89
CA GLY A 127 0.09 5.79 -18.48
C GLY A 127 0.22 4.53 -17.61
N SER A 128 -0.69 3.57 -17.77
CA SER A 128 -0.66 2.31 -17.03
C SER A 128 0.57 1.46 -17.36
N ILE A 129 1.01 1.41 -18.63
CA ILE A 129 2.23 0.67 -19.00
C ILE A 129 3.46 1.29 -18.34
N ARG A 130 3.53 2.64 -18.29
CA ARG A 130 4.64 3.34 -17.63
C ARG A 130 4.67 3.06 -16.12
N SER A 131 3.53 3.10 -15.44
CA SER A 131 3.46 2.77 -14.01
C SER A 131 3.81 1.31 -13.74
N VAL A 132 3.36 0.39 -14.60
CA VAL A 132 3.68 -1.04 -14.48
C VAL A 132 5.18 -1.28 -14.65
N ALA A 133 5.81 -0.68 -15.67
CA ALA A 133 7.25 -0.77 -15.87
C ALA A 133 8.04 -0.26 -14.66
N GLN A 134 7.61 0.85 -14.07
CA GLN A 134 8.21 1.40 -12.85
C GLN A 134 8.05 0.46 -11.65
N MET A 135 6.85 -0.07 -11.41
CA MET A 135 6.62 -0.96 -10.26
C MET A 135 7.45 -2.25 -10.36
N ILE A 136 7.52 -2.88 -11.53
CA ILE A 136 8.30 -4.10 -11.74
C ILE A 136 9.80 -3.81 -11.52
N SER A 137 10.31 -2.67 -11.99
CA SER A 137 11.72 -2.33 -11.78
C SER A 137 12.07 -2.15 -10.31
N TYR A 138 11.19 -1.54 -9.52
CA TYR A 138 11.40 -1.37 -8.08
C TYR A 138 11.17 -2.65 -7.30
N GLU A 139 10.21 -3.49 -7.69
CA GLU A 139 9.95 -4.79 -7.07
C GLU A 139 11.17 -5.72 -7.15
N ALA A 140 11.87 -5.74 -8.28
CA ALA A 140 13.11 -6.51 -8.44
C ALA A 140 14.22 -6.03 -7.48
N SER A 141 14.39 -4.71 -7.33
CA SER A 141 15.38 -4.15 -6.40
C SER A 141 15.04 -4.44 -4.94
N PHE A 142 13.76 -4.32 -4.58
CA PHE A 142 13.23 -4.62 -3.25
C PHE A 142 13.38 -6.10 -2.90
N PHE A 143 13.17 -7.01 -3.87
CA PHE A 143 13.40 -8.45 -3.69
C PHE A 143 14.85 -8.76 -3.30
N MET A 144 15.82 -8.13 -3.97
CA MET A 144 17.25 -8.35 -3.67
C MET A 144 17.63 -7.88 -2.26
N ILE A 145 17.12 -6.72 -1.82
CA ILE A 145 17.37 -6.19 -0.47
C ILE A 145 16.80 -7.13 0.59
N ILE A 146 15.57 -7.61 0.39
CA ILE A 146 14.94 -8.54 1.32
C ILE A 146 15.65 -9.88 1.35
N LEU A 147 16.12 -10.39 0.20
CA LEU A 147 16.84 -11.65 0.15
C LEU A 147 18.12 -11.60 1.01
N PHE A 148 18.80 -10.45 1.06
CA PHE A 148 19.90 -10.26 2.00
C PHE A 148 19.45 -10.37 3.47
N LEU A 149 18.30 -9.78 3.83
CA LEU A 149 17.73 -9.94 5.18
C LEU A 149 17.39 -11.41 5.49
N VAL A 150 16.86 -12.15 4.53
CA VAL A 150 16.58 -13.59 4.68
C VAL A 150 17.85 -14.39 4.95
N ILE A 151 18.96 -14.06 4.28
CA ILE A 151 20.25 -14.73 4.51
C ILE A 151 20.71 -14.52 5.97
N MET A 152 20.53 -13.31 6.50
CA MET A 152 20.86 -13.00 7.89
C MET A 152 19.99 -13.75 8.90
N THR A 153 18.70 -13.95 8.59
CA THR A 153 17.73 -14.62 9.48
C THR A 153 17.63 -16.13 9.26
N GLN A 154 18.25 -16.64 8.20
CA GLN A 154 18.17 -18.03 7.73
C GLN A 154 16.73 -18.55 7.53
N SER A 155 15.76 -17.64 7.38
CA SER A 155 14.35 -18.00 7.37
C SER A 155 13.46 -16.98 6.68
N PHE A 156 12.35 -17.46 6.11
CA PHE A 156 11.34 -16.67 5.39
C PHE A 156 10.14 -16.27 6.28
N SER A 157 10.12 -16.66 7.55
CA SER A 157 9.02 -16.34 8.47
C SER A 157 9.28 -15.00 9.15
N PHE A 158 8.26 -14.12 9.18
CA PHE A 158 8.38 -12.82 9.83
C PHE A 158 8.61 -12.92 11.36
N THR A 159 8.10 -13.98 12.01
CA THR A 159 8.33 -14.26 13.43
C THR A 159 9.81 -14.47 13.72
N GLN A 160 10.50 -15.31 12.93
CA GLN A 160 11.93 -15.56 13.10
C GLN A 160 12.76 -14.32 12.78
N MET A 161 12.31 -13.49 11.82
CA MET A 161 12.96 -12.19 11.56
C MET A 161 12.88 -11.27 12.78
N GLU A 162 11.74 -11.16 13.46
CA GLU A 162 11.63 -10.37 14.69
C GLU A 162 12.52 -10.91 15.82
N GLU A 163 12.59 -12.23 15.99
CA GLU A 163 13.42 -12.85 17.02
C GLU A 163 14.92 -12.59 16.80
N SER A 164 15.38 -12.63 15.55
CA SER A 164 16.77 -12.35 15.20
C SER A 164 17.20 -10.91 15.52
N GLN A 165 16.26 -9.96 15.53
CA GLN A 165 16.52 -8.54 15.79
C GLN A 165 16.62 -8.20 17.28
N LYS A 166 16.35 -9.15 18.19
CA LYS A 166 16.40 -8.92 19.65
C LYS A 166 17.80 -8.54 20.15
N VAL A 167 18.85 -9.06 19.51
CA VAL A 167 20.24 -8.80 19.92
C VAL A 167 20.74 -7.49 19.31
N LEU A 168 20.64 -7.34 18.00
CA LEU A 168 21.00 -6.13 17.26
C LEU A 168 19.97 -5.89 16.16
N TYR A 169 19.42 -4.68 16.11
CA TYR A 169 18.54 -4.28 15.02
C TYR A 169 19.29 -4.25 13.68
N PHE A 170 18.67 -4.79 12.63
CA PHE A 170 19.24 -4.77 11.28
C PHE A 170 19.52 -3.37 10.74
N PHE A 171 18.80 -2.37 11.23
CA PHE A 171 19.03 -0.97 10.91
C PHE A 171 20.47 -0.54 11.22
N TYR A 172 21.01 -0.89 12.40
CA TYR A 172 22.35 -0.48 12.80
C TYR A 172 23.45 -1.18 11.99
N GLY A 173 23.27 -2.46 11.67
CA GLY A 173 24.24 -3.21 10.86
C GLY A 173 24.24 -2.84 9.37
N ASN A 174 23.08 -2.46 8.83
CA ASN A 174 22.86 -2.36 7.38
C ASN A 174 22.28 -1.01 6.93
N MET A 175 22.86 0.09 7.41
CA MET A 175 22.39 1.45 7.09
C MET A 175 22.31 1.73 5.58
N MET A 176 23.29 1.28 4.79
CA MET A 176 23.28 1.48 3.34
C MET A 176 22.09 0.76 2.67
N LEU A 177 21.82 -0.48 3.07
CA LEU A 177 20.67 -1.22 2.54
C LEU A 177 19.36 -0.58 2.95
N PHE A 178 19.29 -0.01 4.15
CA PHE A 178 18.12 0.77 4.57
C PHE A 178 17.91 2.01 3.68
N THR A 179 18.97 2.74 3.33
CA THR A 179 18.84 3.89 2.41
C THR A 179 18.42 3.47 1.00
N MET A 180 18.94 2.34 0.50
CA MET A 180 18.50 1.77 -0.78
C MET A 180 17.03 1.38 -0.72
N TRP A 181 16.60 0.74 0.37
CA TRP A 181 15.21 0.35 0.59
C TRP A 181 14.26 1.55 0.63
N LEU A 182 14.65 2.66 1.26
CA LEU A 182 13.83 3.88 1.27
C LEU A 182 13.69 4.51 -0.13
N SER A 183 14.67 4.29 -1.01
CA SER A 183 14.65 4.83 -2.37
C SER A 183 13.94 3.93 -3.38
N SER A 184 13.81 2.63 -3.07
CA SER A 184 13.18 1.62 -3.91
C SER A 184 11.70 1.48 -3.60
#